data_AF-A0A1V6FVY1-F1
#
_entry.id   AF-A0A1V6FVY1-F1
#
_cell.length_a   1.000
_cell.length_b   1.000
_cell.length_c   1.000
_cell.angle_alpha   90.00
_cell.angle_beta   90.00
_cell.angle_gamma   90.00
#
_symmetry.space_group_name_H-M   'P 1'
#
loop_
_entity.id
_entity.type
_entity.pdbx_description
1 polymer ?
#
loop_
_entity_poly.entity_id
_entity_poly.type
_entity_poly.pdbx_seq_one_letter_code
_entity_poly.pdbx_strand_id
1 'polypeptide(L)'
;MIIHISWSGPYNLNDIKKLNEDIDFGIYQIYGSHPLYGNDVLIYIGKAQAQTFYTRIKQEGWENTNDPNTIKVYIGRLIGKKSVSESEWDTQINLAEKLLIFSHAPALNSSNLNSLPEKELVEITVFNWGSHRQLYPEVSGKRWSSKYDDIENDAYYS
;
A
#
# COMPACT_ATOMS: atom_id res chain seq x y z
N MET A 1 -2.63 -12.41 -11.50
CA MET A 1 -3.79 -11.62 -11.05
C MET A 1 -3.45 -10.14 -11.12
N ILE A 2 -4.35 -9.32 -11.65
CA ILE A 2 -4.17 -7.87 -11.74
C ILE A 2 -5.11 -7.20 -10.73
N ILE A 3 -4.57 -6.30 -9.92
CA ILE A 3 -5.31 -5.54 -8.90
C ILE A 3 -5.21 -4.06 -9.26
N HIS A 4 -6.35 -3.36 -9.34
CA HIS A 4 -6.37 -1.91 -9.57
C HIS A 4 -6.77 -1.19 -8.28
N ILE A 5 -6.01 -0.17 -7.90
CA ILE A 5 -6.27 0.63 -6.70
C ILE A 5 -6.45 2.09 -7.09
N SER A 6 -7.59 2.67 -6.73
CA SER A 6 -7.85 4.10 -6.87
C SER A 6 -7.49 4.84 -5.58
N TRP A 7 -6.51 5.75 -5.67
CA TRP A 7 -6.02 6.51 -4.53
C TRP A 7 -6.64 7.91 -4.46
N SER A 8 -7.05 8.29 -3.25
CA SER A 8 -7.66 9.58 -2.91
C SER A 8 -6.98 10.20 -1.69
N GLY A 9 -6.97 11.55 -1.60
CA GLY A 9 -6.33 12.30 -0.54
C GLY A 9 -5.67 13.59 -1.03
N PRO A 10 -4.89 14.30 -0.20
CA PRO A 10 -4.61 13.95 1.19
C PRO A 10 -5.81 14.20 2.10
N TYR A 11 -6.02 13.28 3.04
CA TYR A 11 -6.84 13.49 4.23
C TYR A 11 -5.93 13.81 5.41
N ASN A 12 -6.37 14.67 6.33
CA ASN A 12 -5.74 14.77 7.65
C ASN A 12 -6.42 13.80 8.64
N LEU A 13 -5.84 13.66 9.84
CA LEU A 13 -6.36 12.76 10.89
C LEU A 13 -7.79 13.10 11.36
N ASN A 14 -8.27 14.32 11.15
CA ASN A 14 -9.66 14.67 11.43
C ASN A 14 -10.60 14.27 10.29
N ASP A 15 -10.18 14.41 9.04
CA ASP A 15 -11.00 14.09 7.87
C ASP A 15 -11.26 12.58 7.75
N ILE A 16 -10.30 11.73 8.17
CA ILE A 16 -10.48 10.27 8.13
C ILE A 16 -11.62 9.78 9.02
N LYS A 17 -12.13 10.58 9.97
CA LYS A 17 -13.33 10.24 10.78
C LYS A 17 -14.56 9.99 9.91
N LYS A 18 -14.61 10.58 8.71
CA LYS A 18 -15.68 10.38 7.73
C LYS A 18 -15.56 9.05 6.98
N LEU A 19 -14.47 8.32 7.17
CA LEU A 19 -14.18 7.04 6.51
C LEU A 19 -14.47 5.88 7.45
N ASN A 20 -15.72 5.79 7.88
CA ASN A 20 -16.18 4.86 8.92
C ASN A 20 -17.47 4.10 8.54
N GLU A 21 -17.78 4.02 7.25
CA GLU A 21 -18.92 3.27 6.73
C GLU A 21 -18.50 1.84 6.32
N ASP A 22 -19.47 0.94 6.09
CA ASP A 22 -19.27 -0.46 5.67
C ASP A 22 -18.72 -0.62 4.23
N ILE A 23 -18.18 0.46 3.66
CA ILE A 23 -17.48 0.51 2.37
C ILE A 23 -16.06 1.07 2.51
N ASP A 24 -15.67 1.53 3.69
CA ASP A 24 -14.43 2.23 3.96
C ASP A 24 -13.31 1.28 4.34
N PHE A 25 -12.93 0.45 3.37
CA PHE A 25 -11.90 -0.56 3.49
C PHE A 25 -10.96 -0.55 2.28
N GLY A 26 -9.78 -1.15 2.43
CA GLY A 26 -8.75 -1.19 1.41
C GLY A 26 -7.36 -0.97 1.99
N ILE A 27 -6.56 -0.15 1.31
CA ILE A 27 -5.16 0.14 1.65
C ILE A 27 -5.02 1.62 1.95
N TYR A 28 -4.10 2.00 2.83
CA TYR A 28 -3.80 3.40 3.10
C TYR A 28 -2.29 3.64 3.14
N GLN A 29 -1.89 4.86 2.80
CA GLN A 29 -0.53 5.37 2.95
C GLN A 29 -0.52 6.48 3.98
N ILE A 30 0.56 6.55 4.77
CA ILE A 30 0.83 7.63 5.70
C ILE A 30 2.09 8.36 5.23
N TYR A 31 1.95 9.67 5.05
CA TYR A 31 3.05 10.58 4.80
C TYR A 31 3.26 11.45 6.03
N GLY A 32 4.52 11.66 6.40
CA GLY A 32 4.89 12.46 7.54
C GLY A 32 6.37 12.81 7.50
N SER A 33 6.92 13.16 8.67
CA SER A 33 8.32 13.55 8.79
C SER A 33 9.18 12.39 9.29
N HIS A 34 10.32 12.18 8.65
CA HIS A 34 11.32 11.20 9.05
C HIS A 34 12.69 11.87 9.22
N PRO A 35 13.43 11.65 10.34
CA PRO A 35 14.67 12.36 10.63
C PRO A 35 15.74 12.32 9.54
N LEU A 36 15.78 11.24 8.75
CA LEU A 36 16.77 11.05 7.68
C LEU A 36 16.27 11.46 6.29
N TYR A 37 14.96 11.44 6.06
CA TYR A 37 14.38 11.62 4.72
C TYR A 37 13.66 12.96 4.55
N GLY A 38 13.51 13.72 5.62
CA GLY A 38 12.87 15.02 5.63
C GLY A 38 11.36 14.92 5.88
N ASN A 39 10.64 15.94 5.41
CA ASN A 39 9.20 16.08 5.63
C ASN A 39 8.41 15.59 4.41
N ASP A 40 7.15 15.19 4.64
CA ASP A 40 6.21 14.77 3.58
C ASP A 40 6.67 13.55 2.78
N VAL A 41 7.24 12.55 3.47
CA VAL A 41 7.71 11.28 2.88
C VAL A 41 6.81 10.12 3.29
N LEU A 42 6.72 9.10 2.42
CA LEU A 42 6.03 7.85 2.69
C LEU A 42 6.72 7.13 3.86
N ILE A 43 6.03 7.09 5.00
CA ILE A 43 6.55 6.45 6.21
C ILE A 43 5.87 5.12 6.51
N TYR A 44 4.64 4.92 6.03
CA TYR A 44 3.88 3.70 6.30
C TYR A 44 2.86 3.38 5.21
N ILE A 45 2.69 2.09 4.93
CA ILE A 45 1.57 1.53 4.19
C ILE A 45 0.88 0.51 5.10
N GLY A 46 -0.44 0.57 5.16
CA GLY A 46 -1.23 -0.41 5.89
C GLY A 46 -2.55 -0.73 5.19
N LYS A 47 -3.32 -1.63 5.77
CA LYS A 47 -4.60 -2.08 5.23
C LYS A 47 -5.72 -2.07 6.27
N ALA A 48 -6.94 -1.91 5.80
CA ALA A 48 -8.18 -1.92 6.57
C ALA A 48 -9.14 -2.93 5.90
N GLN A 49 -9.34 -4.09 6.52
CA GLN A 49 -10.12 -5.21 5.95
C GLN A 49 -11.26 -5.64 6.88
N ALA A 50 -10.91 -6.01 8.12
CA ALA A 50 -11.89 -6.39 9.15
C ALA A 50 -12.47 -5.17 9.90
N GLN A 51 -11.91 -3.98 9.65
CA GLN A 51 -12.27 -2.73 10.31
C GLN A 51 -12.12 -1.60 9.31
N THR A 52 -12.93 -0.56 9.47
CA THR A 52 -12.92 0.63 8.60
C THR A 52 -11.57 1.35 8.66
N PHE A 53 -11.29 2.16 7.64
CA PHE A 53 -10.10 3.01 7.60
C PHE A 53 -9.94 3.84 8.87
N TYR A 54 -11.01 4.52 9.31
CA TYR A 54 -10.97 5.31 10.54
C TYR A 54 -10.52 4.48 11.74
N THR A 55 -11.17 3.33 11.95
CA THR A 55 -10.92 2.49 13.13
C THR A 55 -9.50 1.96 13.11
N ARG A 56 -9.04 1.46 11.95
CA ARG A 56 -7.69 0.90 11.83
C ARG A 56 -6.60 1.95 11.97
N ILE A 57 -6.72 3.09 11.28
CA ILE A 57 -5.69 4.14 11.31
C ILE A 57 -5.58 4.75 12.71
N LYS A 58 -6.69 4.89 13.43
CA LYS A 58 -6.70 5.36 14.82
C LYS A 58 -5.93 4.41 15.76
N GLN A 59 -6.01 3.10 15.53
CA GLN A 59 -5.27 2.11 16.35
C GLN A 59 -3.75 2.23 16.19
N GLU A 60 -3.27 2.73 15.06
CA GLU A 60 -1.84 2.98 14.82
C GLU A 60 -1.31 4.20 15.61
N GLY A 61 -2.19 5.03 16.17
CA GLY A 61 -1.83 6.08 17.13
C GLY A 61 -1.06 7.27 16.57
N TRP A 62 -1.26 7.61 15.28
CA TRP A 62 -0.57 8.71 14.60
C TRP A 62 -0.77 10.08 15.26
N GLU A 63 -1.86 10.26 16.02
CA GLU A 63 -2.12 11.45 16.84
C GLU A 63 -1.08 11.69 17.95
N ASN A 64 -0.35 10.65 18.35
CA ASN A 64 0.65 10.71 19.41
C ASN A 64 2.07 10.99 18.89
N THR A 65 2.23 11.22 17.59
CA THR A 65 3.52 11.61 17.00
C THR A 65 3.90 13.04 17.40
N ASN A 66 5.16 13.43 17.19
CA ASN A 66 5.65 14.77 17.56
C ASN A 66 5.03 15.90 16.71
N ASP A 67 4.48 15.58 15.53
CA ASP A 67 3.87 16.57 14.63
C ASP A 67 2.65 15.98 13.90
N PRO A 68 1.54 15.70 14.61
CA PRO A 68 0.40 14.98 14.06
C PRO A 68 -0.37 15.80 13.01
N ASN A 69 -0.20 17.13 12.99
CA ASN A 69 -0.88 18.02 12.06
C ASN A 69 -0.27 17.97 10.65
N THR A 70 0.96 17.47 10.51
CA THR A 70 1.61 17.29 9.20
C THR A 70 1.34 15.93 8.57
N ILE A 71 0.72 15.02 9.31
CA ILE A 71 0.35 13.69 8.81
C ILE A 71 -0.67 13.83 7.68
N LYS A 72 -0.33 13.23 6.54
CA LYS A 72 -1.23 13.12 5.39
C LYS A 72 -1.54 11.66 5.13
N VAL A 73 -2.82 11.37 5.01
CA VAL A 73 -3.33 10.03 4.74
C VAL A 73 -3.85 9.97 3.31
N TYR A 74 -3.44 8.93 2.59
CA TYR A 74 -4.00 8.58 1.29
C TYR A 74 -4.73 7.26 1.38
N ILE A 75 -5.90 7.19 0.77
CA ILE A 75 -6.81 6.05 0.86
C ILE A 75 -6.93 5.41 -0.52
N GLY A 76 -6.56 4.13 -0.59
CA GLY A 76 -6.60 3.28 -1.76
C GLY A 76 -7.75 2.30 -1.68
N ARG A 77 -8.70 2.40 -2.60
CA ARG A 77 -9.80 1.43 -2.74
C ARG A 77 -9.59 0.59 -3.99
N LEU A 78 -9.82 -0.72 -3.86
CA LEU A 78 -9.77 -1.62 -5.01
C LEU A 78 -10.92 -1.29 -5.96
N ILE A 79 -10.62 -1.22 -7.26
CA ILE A 79 -11.59 -0.93 -8.32
C ILE A 79 -11.53 -2.02 -9.39
N GLY A 80 -12.63 -2.24 -10.09
CA GLY A 80 -12.69 -3.23 -11.15
C GLY A 80 -14.02 -3.17 -11.91
N LYS A 81 -14.07 -3.80 -13.09
CA LYS A 81 -15.28 -3.84 -13.91
C LYS A 81 -16.37 -4.79 -13.37
N LYS A 82 -15.98 -5.74 -12.53
CA LYS A 82 -16.86 -6.75 -11.93
C LYS A 82 -16.65 -6.75 -10.43
N SER A 83 -17.72 -6.92 -9.67
CA SER A 83 -17.63 -7.23 -8.25
C SER A 83 -16.97 -8.60 -8.07
N VAL A 84 -16.17 -8.72 -7.02
CA VAL A 84 -15.55 -9.98 -6.60
C VAL A 84 -16.22 -10.46 -5.31
N SER A 85 -15.98 -11.72 -4.93
CA SER A 85 -16.42 -12.21 -3.61
C SER A 85 -15.65 -11.51 -2.48
N GLU A 86 -16.21 -11.47 -1.28
CA GLU A 86 -15.57 -10.89 -0.10
C GLU A 86 -14.20 -11.53 0.18
N SER A 87 -14.11 -12.86 0.12
CA SER A 87 -12.85 -13.61 0.30
C SER A 87 -11.80 -13.26 -0.77
N GLU A 88 -12.22 -13.09 -2.02
CA GLU A 88 -11.31 -12.69 -3.10
C GLU A 88 -10.84 -11.24 -2.92
N TRP A 89 -11.75 -10.33 -2.57
CA TRP A 89 -11.42 -8.95 -2.27
C TRP A 89 -10.44 -8.83 -1.10
N ASP A 90 -10.64 -9.62 -0.05
CA ASP A 90 -9.74 -9.69 1.10
C ASP A 90 -8.35 -10.22 0.72
N THR A 91 -8.33 -11.26 -0.11
CA THR A 91 -7.08 -11.80 -0.64
C THR A 91 -6.35 -10.75 -1.47
N GLN A 92 -7.07 -9.99 -2.31
CA GLN A 92 -6.49 -8.93 -3.13
C GLN A 92 -5.92 -7.78 -2.28
N ILE A 93 -6.65 -7.29 -1.26
CA ILE A 93 -6.12 -6.24 -0.36
C ILE A 93 -4.84 -6.72 0.33
N ASN A 94 -4.85 -7.94 0.85
CA ASN A 94 -3.71 -8.51 1.55
C ASN A 94 -2.47 -8.65 0.64
N LEU A 95 -2.64 -9.16 -0.57
CA LEU A 95 -1.53 -9.35 -1.51
C LEU A 95 -1.01 -8.00 -2.03
N ALA A 96 -1.90 -7.06 -2.32
CA ALA A 96 -1.51 -5.73 -2.77
C ALA A 96 -0.75 -4.96 -1.69
N GLU A 97 -1.20 -4.97 -0.43
CA GLU A 97 -0.49 -4.29 0.67
C GLU A 97 0.92 -4.86 0.85
N LYS A 98 1.07 -6.19 0.89
CA LYS A 98 2.38 -6.85 0.97
C LYS A 98 3.31 -6.45 -0.17
N LEU A 99 2.80 -6.49 -1.42
CA LEU A 99 3.61 -6.13 -2.59
C LEU A 99 4.03 -4.65 -2.57
N LEU A 100 3.14 -3.75 -2.14
CA LEU A 100 3.43 -2.32 -2.02
C LEU A 100 4.45 -2.04 -0.91
N ILE A 101 4.30 -2.66 0.27
CA ILE A 101 5.28 -2.53 1.37
C ILE A 101 6.65 -3.01 0.89
N PHE A 102 6.73 -4.17 0.25
CA PHE A 102 8.00 -4.72 -0.18
C PHE A 102 8.69 -3.86 -1.25
N SER A 103 7.95 -3.42 -2.26
CA SER A 103 8.50 -2.64 -3.37
C SER A 103 8.93 -1.22 -3.00
N HIS A 104 8.43 -0.66 -1.89
CA HIS A 104 8.71 0.73 -1.48
C HIS A 104 9.46 0.83 -0.15
N ALA A 105 9.49 -0.22 0.66
CA ALA A 105 10.13 -0.30 1.97
C ALA A 105 9.94 0.97 2.84
N PRO A 106 8.69 1.38 3.17
CA PRO A 106 8.48 2.57 3.99
C PRO A 106 9.15 2.44 5.36
N ALA A 107 9.68 3.55 5.87
CA ALA A 107 10.57 3.57 7.03
C ALA A 107 9.99 2.95 8.31
N LEU A 108 8.67 3.05 8.52
CA LEU A 108 7.99 2.55 9.73
C LEU A 108 7.24 1.24 9.50
N ASN A 109 7.35 0.61 8.32
CA ASN A 109 6.92 -0.77 8.11
C ASN A 109 8.02 -1.73 8.63
N SER A 110 8.21 -1.77 9.96
CA SER A 110 9.31 -2.50 10.62
C SER A 110 9.08 -4.00 10.80
N SER A 111 7.95 -4.55 10.33
CA SER A 111 7.55 -5.94 10.56
C SER A 111 7.39 -6.67 9.22
N ASN A 112 8.09 -7.80 9.04
CA ASN A 112 7.95 -8.77 7.93
C ASN A 112 8.52 -8.44 6.53
N LEU A 113 9.56 -7.61 6.40
CA LEU A 113 10.29 -7.52 5.12
C LEU A 113 11.09 -8.81 4.76
N ASN A 114 11.27 -9.73 5.71
CA ASN A 114 12.24 -10.83 5.60
C ASN A 114 11.72 -12.13 4.96
N SER A 115 10.46 -12.22 4.53
CA SER A 115 10.02 -13.38 3.74
C SER A 115 8.80 -13.03 2.91
N LEU A 116 9.02 -12.68 1.63
CA LEU A 116 7.97 -12.77 0.64
C LEU A 116 7.46 -14.21 0.60
N PRO A 117 6.13 -14.45 0.64
CA PRO A 117 5.60 -15.66 0.05
C PRO A 117 5.74 -15.53 -1.48
N GLU A 118 6.95 -15.75 -2.00
CA GLU A 118 7.31 -15.52 -3.41
C GLU A 118 6.28 -16.13 -4.36
N LYS A 119 5.81 -17.34 -4.06
CA LYS A 119 4.84 -18.07 -4.89
C LYS A 119 3.51 -17.33 -5.05
N GLU A 120 3.04 -16.64 -4.02
CA GLU A 120 1.75 -15.95 -4.05
C GLU A 120 1.84 -14.57 -4.71
N LEU A 121 2.98 -13.89 -4.54
CA LEU A 121 3.17 -12.53 -5.03
C LEU A 121 3.72 -12.46 -6.46
N VAL A 122 4.46 -13.48 -6.93
CA VAL A 122 5.05 -13.54 -8.28
C VAL A 122 4.04 -13.23 -9.38
N GLU A 123 2.83 -13.79 -9.30
CA GLU A 123 1.82 -13.59 -10.35
C GLU A 123 0.94 -12.35 -10.14
N ILE A 124 1.26 -11.47 -9.19
CA ILE A 124 0.47 -10.27 -8.88
C ILE A 124 1.02 -9.05 -9.61
N THR A 125 0.13 -8.24 -10.16
CA THR A 125 0.45 -6.89 -10.62
C THR A 125 -0.54 -5.91 -10.01
N VAL A 126 -0.04 -4.84 -9.39
CA VAL A 126 -0.85 -3.75 -8.84
C VAL A 126 -0.71 -2.53 -9.74
N PHE A 127 -1.84 -1.98 -10.19
CA PHE A 127 -1.91 -0.68 -10.86
C PHE A 127 -2.47 0.37 -9.89
N ASN A 128 -1.67 1.41 -9.63
CA ASN A 128 -2.01 2.51 -8.75
C ASN A 128 -2.51 3.71 -9.58
N TRP A 129 -3.78 4.08 -9.38
CA TRP A 129 -4.44 5.18 -10.09
C TRP A 129 -4.68 6.37 -9.16
N GLY A 130 -4.85 7.56 -9.76
CA GLY A 130 -5.20 8.77 -9.02
C GLY A 130 -4.06 9.27 -8.14
N SER A 131 -4.35 9.62 -6.89
CA SER A 131 -3.41 10.29 -6.00
C SER A 131 -2.43 9.33 -5.32
N HIS A 132 -1.68 8.54 -6.09
CA HIS A 132 -0.81 7.47 -5.57
C HIS A 132 0.57 7.93 -5.07
N ARG A 133 0.91 9.23 -5.23
CA ARG A 133 2.11 9.86 -4.66
C ARG A 133 3.41 9.12 -5.03
N GLN A 134 4.18 8.67 -4.03
CA GLN A 134 5.49 8.03 -4.22
C GLN A 134 5.38 6.56 -4.65
N LEU A 135 4.17 5.98 -4.69
CA LEU A 135 4.01 4.63 -5.22
C LEU A 135 4.29 4.61 -6.73
N TYR A 136 4.97 3.57 -7.22
CA TYR A 136 5.07 3.34 -8.65
C TYR A 136 3.66 3.17 -9.27
N PRO A 137 3.40 3.72 -10.47
CA PRO A 137 2.12 3.55 -11.15
C PRO A 137 1.76 2.08 -11.40
N GLU A 138 2.77 1.25 -11.62
CA GLU A 138 2.65 -0.20 -11.76
C GLU A 138 3.70 -0.90 -10.89
N VAL A 139 3.26 -1.92 -10.16
CA VAL A 139 4.13 -2.76 -9.33
C VAL A 139 3.86 -4.21 -9.68
N SER A 140 4.85 -4.86 -10.31
CA SER A 140 4.78 -6.27 -10.69
C SER A 140 5.53 -7.15 -9.70
N GLY A 141 4.87 -8.17 -9.18
CA GLY A 141 5.47 -9.17 -8.31
C GLY A 141 6.64 -9.89 -8.97
N LYS A 142 6.54 -10.20 -10.27
CA LYS A 142 7.64 -10.81 -11.03
C LYS A 142 8.91 -9.95 -10.98
N ARG A 143 8.76 -8.62 -11.04
CA ARG A 143 9.87 -7.66 -10.97
C ARG A 143 10.51 -7.60 -9.58
N TRP A 144 9.74 -7.86 -8.54
CA TRP A 144 10.16 -7.78 -7.14
C TRP A 144 10.33 -9.17 -6.50
N SER A 145 10.61 -10.18 -7.31
CA SER A 145 10.82 -11.58 -6.92
C SER A 145 12.03 -12.15 -7.64
N SER A 146 12.47 -13.36 -7.26
CA SER A 146 13.55 -14.08 -7.95
C SER A 146 13.21 -14.60 -9.36
N LYS A 147 12.04 -14.26 -9.91
CA LYS A 147 11.52 -14.83 -11.16
C LYS A 147 12.43 -14.61 -12.38
N TYR A 148 13.23 -13.55 -12.37
CA TYR A 148 14.12 -13.16 -13.46
C TYR A 148 15.58 -13.05 -13.02
N ASP A 149 15.94 -13.62 -11.85
CA ASP A 149 17.31 -13.60 -11.35
C ASP A 149 18.26 -14.43 -12.24
N ASP A 150 17.71 -15.28 -13.12
CA ASP A 150 18.42 -16.05 -14.14
C ASP A 150 18.80 -15.22 -15.38
N ILE A 151 18.28 -14.00 -15.53
CA ILE A 151 18.63 -13.11 -16.63
C ILE A 151 19.88 -12.32 -16.25
N GLU A 152 21.00 -12.62 -16.89
CA GLU A 152 22.22 -11.84 -16.74
C GLU A 152 22.05 -10.44 -17.36
N ASN A 153 22.46 -9.39 -16.62
CA ASN A 153 22.28 -7.99 -17.03
C ASN A 153 22.94 -7.62 -18.38
N ASP A 154 23.89 -8.43 -18.86
CA ASP A 154 24.63 -8.22 -20.11
C ASP A 154 24.29 -9.24 -21.21
N ALA A 155 23.21 -10.00 -21.06
CA ALA A 155 22.71 -10.90 -22.08
C ALA A 155 21.94 -10.13 -23.17
N TYR A 156 22.66 -9.39 -24.02
CA TYR A 156 22.08 -8.65 -25.15
C TYR A 156 21.64 -9.60 -26.27
N TYR A 157 20.43 -9.40 -26.80
CA TYR A 157 19.98 -10.09 -28.00
C TYR A 157 20.82 -9.69 -29.22
N SER A 158 21.25 -10.68 -30.00
CA SER A 158 21.95 -10.51 -31.29
C SER A 158 20.99 -10.31 -32.45
#